data_AF-A0A498AJ13-F1
#
_entry.id   AF-A0A498AJ13-F1
#
_cell.length_a   1.000
_cell.length_b   1.000
_cell.length_c   1.000
_cell.angle_alpha   90.00
_cell.angle_beta   90.00
_cell.angle_gamma   90.00
#
_symmetry.space_group_name_H-M   'P 1'
#
loop_
_entity.id
_entity.type
_entity.pdbx_description
1 polymer ?
#
loop_
_entity_poly.entity_id
_entity_poly.type
_entity_poly.pdbx_seq_one_letter_code
_entity_poly.pdbx_strand_id
1 'polypeptide(L)'
;MQRLALFDLDNTLIDRQAAFREWAEEFVTDRGLDDKALTWLIATDAHMPGPRGPFFTAVRDEFALTQAAEDLWQQYRQRVPELVSCRAEDLDALRQLRSAGWRIGIVTNGRTDNQQGKIRRTRLDVLVDAALLENRCRCLLAALLLDRGATGEAAELVRRVRATGNDLVRRYAEQLAEEYELLS
;
A
#
# COMPACT_ATOMS: atom_id res chain seq x y z
N MET A 1 -23.81 13.08 -12.86
CA MET A 1 -23.25 12.39 -11.68
C MET A 1 -21.80 12.07 -11.95
N GLN A 2 -20.90 12.54 -11.11
CA GLN A 2 -19.47 12.21 -11.17
C GLN A 2 -19.27 10.82 -10.56
N ARG A 3 -18.56 9.93 -11.24
CA ARG A 3 -18.38 8.53 -10.82
C ARG A 3 -16.94 8.33 -10.35
N LEU A 4 -16.74 7.53 -9.29
CA LEU A 4 -15.43 7.29 -8.66
C LEU A 4 -15.13 5.80 -8.65
N ALA A 5 -13.92 5.43 -9.09
CA ALA A 5 -13.36 4.09 -8.97
C ALA A 5 -12.15 4.13 -8.03
N LEU A 6 -12.13 3.24 -7.03
CA LEU A 6 -11.03 3.11 -6.08
C LEU A 6 -10.40 1.72 -6.20
N PHE A 7 -9.08 1.67 -6.28
CA PHE A 7 -8.32 0.43 -6.43
C PHE A 7 -7.32 0.27 -5.32
N ASP A 8 -7.12 -0.96 -4.83
CA ASP A 8 -5.89 -1.28 -4.13
C ASP A 8 -4.70 -1.26 -5.12
N LEU A 9 -3.48 -1.21 -4.61
CA LEU A 9 -2.27 -1.23 -5.44
C LEU A 9 -1.71 -2.64 -5.57
N ASP A 10 -1.18 -3.19 -4.48
CA ASP A 10 -0.40 -4.41 -4.45
C ASP A 10 -1.26 -5.64 -4.79
N ASN A 11 -0.87 -6.40 -5.82
CA ASN A 11 -1.61 -7.54 -6.38
C ASN A 11 -3.02 -7.20 -6.91
N THR A 12 -3.30 -5.90 -7.14
CA THR A 12 -4.50 -5.44 -7.85
C THR A 12 -4.11 -4.71 -9.14
N LEU A 13 -3.43 -3.58 -9.03
CA LEU A 13 -2.91 -2.83 -10.20
C LEU A 13 -1.47 -3.19 -10.52
N ILE A 14 -0.70 -3.69 -9.54
CA ILE A 14 0.70 -4.07 -9.74
C ILE A 14 0.94 -5.50 -9.28
N ASP A 15 1.84 -6.20 -9.96
CA ASP A 15 2.25 -7.55 -9.57
C ASP A 15 3.33 -7.50 -8.49
N ARG A 16 2.89 -7.41 -7.23
CA ARG A 16 3.80 -7.35 -6.08
C ARG A 16 4.42 -8.73 -5.79
N GLN A 17 3.77 -9.82 -6.15
CA GLN A 17 4.32 -11.17 -5.97
C GLN A 17 5.48 -11.45 -6.93
N ALA A 18 5.33 -11.07 -8.20
CA ALA A 18 6.43 -11.16 -9.17
C ALA A 18 7.63 -10.32 -8.73
N ALA A 19 7.40 -9.05 -8.36
CA ALA A 19 8.46 -8.17 -7.88
C ALA A 19 9.15 -8.69 -6.60
N PHE A 20 8.40 -9.33 -5.70
CA PHE A 20 8.98 -9.97 -4.51
C PHE A 20 9.87 -11.16 -4.88
N ARG A 21 9.44 -12.00 -5.82
CA ARG A 21 10.23 -13.13 -6.32
C ARG A 21 11.54 -12.65 -6.95
N GLU A 22 11.47 -11.66 -7.84
CA GLU A 22 12.67 -11.06 -8.46
C GLU A 22 13.63 -10.50 -7.39
N TRP A 23 13.10 -9.75 -6.41
CA TRP A 23 13.89 -9.26 -5.29
C TRP A 23 14.54 -10.40 -4.48
N ALA A 24 13.83 -11.51 -4.26
CA ALA A 24 14.35 -12.64 -3.51
C ALA A 24 15.47 -13.37 -4.28
N GLU A 25 15.36 -13.46 -5.60
CA GLU A 25 16.40 -14.01 -6.48
C GLU A 25 17.67 -13.14 -6.45
N GLU A 26 17.52 -11.80 -6.53
CA GLU A 26 18.61 -10.84 -6.33
C GLU A 26 19.26 -11.01 -4.95
N PHE A 27 18.44 -11.07 -3.90
CA PHE A 27 18.90 -11.19 -2.52
C PHE A 27 19.74 -12.45 -2.28
N VAL A 28 19.30 -13.59 -2.83
CA VAL A 28 19.99 -14.88 -2.73
C VAL A 28 21.31 -14.83 -3.51
N THR A 29 21.29 -14.31 -4.73
CA THR A 29 22.47 -14.20 -5.59
C THR A 29 23.55 -13.31 -4.97
N ASP A 30 23.18 -12.10 -4.52
CA ASP A 30 24.11 -11.11 -3.96
C ASP A 30 24.81 -11.61 -2.68
N ARG A 31 24.18 -12.54 -1.98
CA ARG A 31 24.67 -13.09 -0.70
C ARG A 31 25.27 -14.49 -0.84
N GLY A 32 25.27 -15.07 -2.03
CA GLY A 32 25.77 -16.43 -2.27
C GLY A 32 25.00 -17.49 -1.48
N LEU A 33 23.69 -17.28 -1.26
CA LEU A 33 22.81 -18.25 -0.60
C LEU A 33 22.38 -19.35 -1.58
N ASP A 34 21.90 -20.48 -1.07
CA ASP A 34 21.45 -21.61 -1.89
C ASP A 34 19.96 -21.52 -2.28
N ASP A 35 19.51 -22.42 -3.16
CA ASP A 35 18.12 -22.46 -3.65
C ASP A 35 17.09 -22.70 -2.52
N LYS A 36 17.53 -23.25 -1.38
CA LYS A 36 16.66 -23.43 -0.21
C LYS A 36 16.33 -22.08 0.43
N ALA A 37 17.25 -21.12 0.38
CA ALA A 37 16.99 -19.75 0.84
C ALA A 37 15.91 -19.07 -0.01
N LEU A 38 15.93 -19.22 -1.34
CA LEU A 38 14.88 -18.69 -2.21
C LEU A 38 13.52 -19.32 -1.89
N THR A 39 13.49 -20.64 -1.74
CA THR A 39 12.28 -21.39 -1.38
C THR A 39 11.73 -20.92 -0.03
N TRP A 40 12.59 -20.73 0.96
CA TRP A 40 12.23 -20.24 2.28
C TRP A 40 11.69 -18.80 2.22
N LEU A 41 12.32 -17.89 1.48
CA LEU A 41 11.88 -16.49 1.34
C LEU A 41 10.47 -16.40 0.75
N ILE A 42 10.20 -17.17 -0.31
CA ILE A 42 8.88 -17.21 -0.96
C ILE A 42 7.82 -17.79 -0.02
N ALA A 43 8.15 -18.90 0.67
CA ALA A 43 7.24 -19.51 1.62
C ALA A 43 6.94 -18.57 2.80
N THR A 44 7.96 -17.97 3.42
CA THR A 44 7.79 -17.05 4.56
C THR A 44 6.99 -15.81 4.17
N ASP A 45 7.20 -15.25 2.98
CA ASP A 45 6.42 -14.12 2.49
C ASP A 45 4.93 -14.44 2.40
N ALA A 46 4.60 -15.62 1.86
CA ALA A 46 3.22 -16.07 1.73
C ALA A 46 2.53 -16.30 3.09
N HIS A 47 3.28 -16.72 4.12
CA HIS A 47 2.75 -17.00 5.46
C HIS A 47 2.76 -15.78 6.39
N MET A 48 3.38 -14.66 5.99
CA MET A 48 3.45 -13.42 6.76
C MET A 48 2.77 -12.24 6.04
N PRO A 49 1.44 -12.32 5.76
CA PRO A 49 0.72 -11.18 5.23
C PRO A 49 0.58 -10.12 6.33
N GLY A 50 1.24 -8.98 6.17
CA GLY A 50 1.21 -7.93 7.18
C GLY A 50 2.37 -6.93 7.10
N PRO A 51 2.66 -6.22 8.20
CA PRO A 51 3.81 -5.34 8.30
C PRO A 51 5.09 -6.09 7.90
N ARG A 52 5.95 -5.43 7.14
CA ARG A 52 7.20 -6.05 6.63
C ARG A 52 8.32 -6.16 7.66
N GLY A 53 8.25 -5.39 8.75
CA GLY A 53 9.25 -5.44 9.83
C GLY A 53 9.46 -6.87 10.37
N PRO A 54 8.41 -7.56 10.85
CA PRO A 54 8.51 -8.96 11.30
C PRO A 54 9.10 -9.92 10.26
N PHE A 55 8.77 -9.75 8.97
CA PHE A 55 9.36 -10.54 7.90
C PHE A 55 10.89 -10.35 7.84
N PHE A 56 11.38 -9.12 7.89
CA PHE A 56 12.83 -8.86 7.85
C PHE A 56 13.57 -9.26 9.13
N THR A 57 12.88 -9.27 10.26
CA THR A 57 13.40 -9.91 11.49
C THR A 57 13.60 -11.41 11.25
N ALA A 58 12.61 -12.10 10.70
CA ALA A 58 12.72 -13.52 10.39
C ALA A 58 13.84 -13.82 9.37
N VAL A 59 13.98 -13.00 8.32
CA VAL A 59 15.07 -13.12 7.33
C VAL A 59 16.44 -13.00 7.98
N ARG A 60 16.62 -11.99 8.84
CA ARG A 60 17.88 -11.81 9.57
C ARG A 60 18.21 -13.03 10.43
N ASP A 61 17.22 -13.53 11.15
CA ASP A 61 17.41 -14.62 12.11
C ASP A 61 17.67 -15.96 11.38
N GLU A 62 16.93 -16.25 10.31
CA GLU A 62 17.10 -17.47 9.50
C GLU A 62 18.50 -17.55 8.87
N PHE A 63 18.97 -16.46 8.27
CA PHE A 63 20.25 -16.44 7.55
C PHE A 63 21.42 -15.92 8.40
N ALA A 64 21.23 -15.77 9.72
CA ALA A 64 22.22 -15.29 10.68
C ALA A 64 22.93 -13.99 10.23
N LEU A 65 22.17 -13.04 9.67
CA LEU A 65 22.72 -11.81 9.10
C LEU A 65 23.17 -10.84 10.19
N THR A 66 24.35 -10.24 10.01
CA THR A 66 24.86 -9.18 10.90
C THR A 66 24.14 -7.84 10.69
N GLN A 67 23.54 -7.65 9.51
CA GLN A 67 22.76 -6.47 9.16
C GLN A 67 21.47 -6.38 9.97
N ALA A 68 21.10 -5.17 10.41
CA ALA A 68 19.85 -4.97 11.14
C ALA A 68 18.62 -5.22 10.25
N ALA A 69 17.54 -5.73 10.84
CA ALA A 69 16.28 -6.01 10.12
C ALA A 69 15.66 -4.73 9.52
N GLU A 70 15.80 -3.58 10.17
CA GLU A 70 15.32 -2.30 9.60
C GLU A 70 16.14 -1.89 8.37
N ASP A 71 17.45 -2.13 8.35
CA ASP A 71 18.29 -1.81 7.19
C ASP A 71 17.94 -2.71 5.99
N LEU A 72 17.70 -4.00 6.24
CA LEU A 72 17.21 -4.94 5.23
C LEU A 72 15.87 -4.48 4.67
N TRP A 73 14.95 -4.07 5.55
CA TRP A 73 13.66 -3.55 5.14
C TRP A 73 13.79 -2.25 4.35
N GLN A 74 14.67 -1.34 4.76
CA GLN A 74 14.93 -0.09 4.03
C GLN A 74 15.45 -0.36 2.62
N GLN A 75 16.40 -1.27 2.46
CA GLN A 75 16.91 -1.68 1.14
C GLN A 75 15.80 -2.27 0.26
N TYR A 76 14.96 -3.13 0.85
CA TYR A 76 13.78 -3.65 0.16
C TYR A 76 12.83 -2.54 -0.31
N ARG A 77 12.53 -1.54 0.53
CA ARG A 77 11.65 -0.41 0.17
C ARG A 77 12.22 0.46 -0.94
N GLN A 78 13.54 0.50 -1.10
CA GLN A 78 14.21 1.21 -2.18
C GLN A 78 14.20 0.40 -3.48
N ARG A 79 14.42 -0.92 -3.40
CA ARG A 79 14.59 -1.77 -4.58
C ARG A 79 13.28 -2.22 -5.22
N VAL A 80 12.32 -2.70 -4.43
CA VAL A 80 11.08 -3.30 -4.95
C VAL A 80 10.26 -2.37 -5.85
N PRO A 81 10.17 -1.05 -5.59
CA PRO A 81 9.54 -0.12 -6.52
C PRO A 81 10.08 -0.16 -7.94
N GLU A 82 11.31 -0.59 -8.15
CA GLU A 82 11.93 -0.65 -9.48
C GLU A 82 11.57 -1.93 -10.25
N LEU A 83 11.19 -2.97 -9.50
CA LEU A 83 10.86 -4.32 -9.98
C LEU A 83 9.37 -4.52 -10.27
N VAL A 84 8.49 -3.62 -9.79
CA VAL A 84 7.05 -3.75 -10.03
C VAL A 84 6.66 -3.38 -11.46
N SER A 85 5.67 -4.10 -11.97
CA SER A 85 5.01 -3.82 -13.24
C SER A 85 3.49 -3.76 -13.09
N CYS A 86 2.85 -2.96 -13.94
CA CYS A 86 1.41 -2.93 -14.17
C CYS A 86 1.14 -3.51 -15.57
N ARG A 87 0.12 -4.35 -15.72
CA ARG A 87 -0.17 -5.00 -17.01
C ARG A 87 -0.70 -3.96 -18.00
N ALA A 88 -0.40 -4.13 -19.28
CA ALA A 88 -0.86 -3.20 -20.31
C ALA A 88 -2.40 -3.11 -20.35
N GLU A 89 -3.07 -4.25 -20.18
CA GLU A 89 -4.54 -4.36 -20.09
C GLU A 89 -5.13 -3.55 -18.92
N ASP A 90 -4.49 -3.57 -17.75
CA ASP A 90 -4.93 -2.80 -16.59
C ASP A 90 -4.77 -1.30 -16.84
N LEU A 91 -3.64 -0.88 -17.43
CA LEU A 91 -3.41 0.51 -17.82
C LEU A 91 -4.45 0.98 -18.86
N ASP A 92 -4.79 0.15 -19.83
CA ASP A 92 -5.81 0.46 -20.84
C ASP A 92 -7.21 0.54 -20.24
N ALA A 93 -7.56 -0.35 -19.31
CA ALA A 93 -8.81 -0.28 -18.57
C ALA A 93 -8.93 1.03 -17.75
N LEU A 94 -7.86 1.46 -17.10
CA LEU A 94 -7.82 2.74 -16.38
C LEU A 94 -8.00 3.94 -17.32
N ARG A 95 -7.38 3.91 -18.52
CA ARG A 95 -7.59 4.94 -19.56
C ARG A 95 -9.04 4.99 -20.02
N GLN A 96 -9.67 3.82 -20.22
CA GLN A 96 -11.08 3.73 -20.61
C GLN A 96 -11.99 4.31 -19.53
N LEU A 97 -11.78 3.95 -18.26
CA LEU A 97 -12.51 4.55 -17.13
C LEU A 97 -12.41 6.07 -17.11
N ARG A 98 -11.20 6.60 -17.27
CA ARG A 98 -10.95 8.05 -17.34
C ARG A 98 -11.69 8.70 -18.53
N SER A 99 -11.63 8.08 -19.71
CA SER A 99 -12.33 8.57 -20.91
C SER A 99 -13.86 8.57 -20.77
N ALA A 100 -14.39 7.65 -19.96
CA ALA A 100 -15.81 7.57 -19.63
C ALA A 100 -16.23 8.53 -18.50
N GLY A 101 -15.33 9.43 -18.07
CA GLY A 101 -15.62 10.48 -17.08
C GLY A 101 -15.52 10.03 -15.62
N TRP A 102 -14.89 8.89 -15.35
CA TRP A 102 -14.63 8.45 -13.97
C TRP A 102 -13.42 9.19 -13.38
N ARG A 103 -13.52 9.54 -12.11
CA ARG A 103 -12.36 9.81 -11.26
C ARG A 103 -11.80 8.48 -10.75
N ILE A 104 -10.49 8.40 -10.62
CA ILE A 104 -9.77 7.18 -10.25
C ILE A 104 -8.89 7.49 -9.05
N GLY A 105 -8.99 6.68 -7.99
CA GLY A 105 -8.12 6.76 -6.83
C GLY A 105 -7.44 5.44 -6.52
N ILE A 106 -6.25 5.51 -5.92
CA ILE A 106 -5.55 4.35 -5.34
C ILE A 106 -5.67 4.42 -3.82
N VAL A 107 -5.98 3.29 -3.20
CA VAL A 107 -6.05 3.12 -1.74
C VAL A 107 -5.22 1.92 -1.34
N THR A 108 -3.99 2.16 -0.88
CA THR A 108 -3.01 1.11 -0.61
C THR A 108 -2.48 1.15 0.83
N ASN A 109 -1.80 0.06 1.20
CA ASN A 109 -1.14 -0.12 2.48
C ASN A 109 0.35 -0.21 2.26
N GLY A 110 1.11 0.67 2.89
CA GLY A 110 2.55 0.57 2.91
C GLY A 110 3.18 1.83 3.46
N ARG A 111 4.51 1.86 3.55
CA ARG A 111 5.17 3.13 3.81
C ARG A 111 5.10 4.03 2.58
N THR A 112 4.91 5.33 2.81
CA THR A 112 4.75 6.35 1.78
C THR A 112 5.86 6.31 0.71
N ASP A 113 7.12 6.16 1.14
CA ASP A 113 8.28 6.05 0.26
C ASP A 113 8.15 4.91 -0.76
N ASN A 114 7.86 3.70 -0.27
CA ASN A 114 7.72 2.50 -1.08
C ASN A 114 6.53 2.60 -2.05
N GLN A 115 5.36 3.04 -1.58
CA GLN A 115 4.17 3.10 -2.43
C GLN A 115 4.26 4.22 -3.48
N GLN A 116 4.86 5.37 -3.17
CA GLN A 116 5.11 6.42 -4.18
C GLN A 116 6.05 5.94 -5.28
N GLY A 117 7.12 5.21 -4.92
CA GLY A 117 8.04 4.65 -5.91
C GLY A 117 7.32 3.74 -6.90
N LYS A 118 6.48 2.83 -6.41
CA LYS A 118 5.70 1.88 -7.22
C LYS A 118 4.75 2.60 -8.20
N ILE A 119 4.05 3.62 -7.71
CA ILE A 119 3.10 4.41 -8.52
C ILE A 119 3.83 5.12 -9.67
N ARG A 120 4.97 5.76 -9.39
CA ARG A 120 5.78 6.45 -10.42
C ARG A 120 6.36 5.46 -11.42
N ARG A 121 6.92 4.34 -10.95
CA ARG A 121 7.52 3.31 -11.81
C ARG A 121 6.54 2.78 -12.85
N THR A 122 5.28 2.61 -12.44
CA THR A 122 4.20 2.04 -13.26
C THR A 122 3.40 3.10 -14.03
N ARG A 123 3.77 4.38 -13.91
CA ARG A 123 3.07 5.52 -14.51
C ARG A 123 1.59 5.65 -14.10
N LEU A 124 1.25 5.14 -12.91
CA LEU A 124 -0.11 5.28 -12.38
C LEU A 124 -0.39 6.73 -11.94
N ASP A 125 0.65 7.49 -11.60
CA ASP A 125 0.57 8.90 -11.21
C ASP A 125 -0.08 9.80 -12.27
N VAL A 126 0.03 9.46 -13.56
CA VAL A 126 -0.61 10.22 -14.63
C VAL A 126 -2.01 9.74 -14.98
N LEU A 127 -2.43 8.58 -14.44
CA LEU A 127 -3.71 7.96 -14.73
C LEU A 127 -4.74 8.15 -13.61
N VAL A 128 -4.28 8.28 -12.37
CA VAL A 128 -5.14 8.45 -11.19
C VAL A 128 -5.23 9.90 -10.76
N ASP A 129 -6.32 10.26 -10.09
CA ASP A 129 -6.54 11.60 -9.53
C ASP A 129 -5.98 11.74 -8.11
N ALA A 130 -5.90 10.63 -7.35
CA ALA A 130 -5.37 10.61 -6.00
C ALA A 130 -4.80 9.23 -5.63
N ALA A 131 -3.83 9.19 -4.71
CA ALA A 131 -3.29 7.95 -4.16
C ALA A 131 -3.07 8.06 -2.66
N LEU A 132 -3.60 7.09 -1.92
CA LEU A 132 -3.58 7.04 -0.46
C LEU A 132 -2.74 5.88 -0.01
N LEU A 133 -1.71 6.20 0.74
CA LEU A 133 -0.59 5.31 0.93
C LEU A 133 -0.56 4.70 2.33
N GLU A 134 -1.33 5.28 3.27
CA GLU A 134 -1.29 4.93 4.68
C GLU A 134 -2.59 4.29 5.19
N ASN A 135 -2.42 3.36 6.12
CA ASN A 135 -3.43 2.39 6.55
C ASN A 135 -4.48 2.95 7.53
N ARG A 136 -4.76 4.26 7.51
CA ARG A 136 -5.46 4.92 8.64
C ARG A 136 -6.72 5.71 8.33
N CYS A 137 -7.18 5.81 7.08
CA CYS A 137 -8.54 6.35 6.79
C CYS A 137 -9.11 5.96 5.41
N ARG A 138 -9.14 4.66 5.14
CA ARG A 138 -9.61 4.10 3.85
C ARG A 138 -11.09 4.38 3.55
N CYS A 139 -11.91 4.55 4.58
CA CYS A 139 -13.35 4.84 4.43
C CYS A 139 -13.64 6.36 4.38
N LEU A 140 -12.83 7.19 5.04
CA LEU A 140 -13.04 8.63 5.14
C LEU A 140 -12.66 9.36 3.85
N LEU A 141 -11.56 8.98 3.21
CA LEU A 141 -11.16 9.64 1.97
C LEU A 141 -11.92 9.16 0.74
N ALA A 142 -12.41 7.92 0.75
CA ALA A 142 -13.38 7.46 -0.23
C ALA A 142 -14.66 8.32 -0.18
N ALA A 143 -15.12 8.70 1.02
CA ALA A 143 -16.26 9.61 1.22
C ALA A 143 -15.95 11.08 0.86
N LEU A 144 -14.76 11.59 1.23
CA LEU A 144 -14.35 12.97 0.95
C LEU A 144 -14.06 13.24 -0.54
N LEU A 145 -13.62 12.23 -1.31
CA LEU A 145 -13.41 12.35 -2.76
C LEU A 145 -14.71 12.21 -3.57
N LEU A 146 -15.81 11.76 -2.95
CA LEU A 146 -17.12 11.64 -3.59
C LEU A 146 -17.90 12.96 -3.62
N ASP A 147 -17.70 13.88 -2.66
CA ASP A 147 -18.50 15.10 -2.60
C ASP A 147 -17.87 16.20 -1.73
N ARG A 148 -17.96 17.47 -2.13
CA ARG A 148 -17.60 18.61 -1.25
C ARG A 148 -18.62 18.82 -0.11
N GLY A 149 -19.64 17.96 0.03
CA GLY A 149 -20.74 18.07 1.00
C GLY A 149 -20.96 16.88 1.93
N ALA A 150 -20.15 15.82 1.89
CA ALA A 150 -20.36 14.58 2.69
C ALA A 150 -19.80 14.65 4.14
N THR A 151 -19.96 15.80 4.81
CA THR A 151 -19.47 15.99 6.19
C THR A 151 -20.24 15.15 7.21
N GLY A 152 -21.53 14.90 6.99
CA GLY A 152 -22.39 14.12 7.90
C GLY A 152 -22.03 12.63 7.97
N GLU A 153 -21.75 12.00 6.84
CA GLU A 153 -21.35 10.60 6.73
C GLU A 153 -19.94 10.40 7.29
N ALA A 154 -19.05 11.35 7.05
CA ALA A 154 -17.73 11.40 7.66
C ALA A 154 -17.83 11.51 9.20
N ALA A 155 -18.70 12.39 9.71
CA ALA A 155 -18.95 12.54 11.15
C ALA A 155 -19.55 11.29 11.81
N GLU A 156 -20.49 10.62 11.14
CA GLU A 156 -21.08 9.36 11.62
C GLU A 156 -20.05 8.23 11.69
N LEU A 157 -19.20 8.11 10.68
CA LEU A 157 -18.12 7.13 10.66
C LEU A 157 -17.12 7.37 11.80
N VAL A 158 -16.71 8.63 12.02
CA VAL A 158 -15.87 8.99 13.17
C VAL A 158 -16.56 8.61 14.49
N ARG A 159 -17.87 8.87 14.63
CA ARG A 159 -18.63 8.46 15.82
C ARG A 159 -18.64 6.94 16.01
N ARG A 160 -18.78 6.14 14.95
CA ARG A 160 -18.73 4.67 15.01
C ARG A 160 -17.34 4.15 15.35
N VAL A 161 -16.30 4.77 14.80
CA VAL A 161 -14.91 4.45 15.11
C VAL A 161 -14.58 4.79 16.57
N ARG A 162 -15.07 5.93 17.08
CA ARG A 162 -15.00 6.28 18.52
C ARG A 162 -15.68 5.26 19.41
N ALA A 163 -16.69 4.53 18.92
CA ALA A 163 -17.36 3.47 19.67
C ALA A 163 -16.61 2.13 19.64
N THR A 164 -15.59 1.98 18.78
CA THR A 164 -14.71 0.80 18.80
C THR A 164 -13.68 0.92 19.92
N GLY A 165 -13.41 -0.16 20.66
CA GLY A 165 -12.48 -0.20 21.80
C GLY A 165 -10.99 -0.19 21.42
N ASN A 166 -10.62 0.36 20.26
CA ASN A 166 -9.23 0.42 19.81
C ASN A 166 -8.68 1.85 19.96
N ASP A 167 -7.88 2.06 21.00
CA ASP A 167 -7.38 3.39 21.41
C ASP A 167 -6.47 4.08 20.39
N LEU A 168 -5.82 3.32 19.51
CA LEU A 168 -4.94 3.87 18.48
C LEU A 168 -5.77 4.42 17.31
N VAL A 169 -6.85 3.73 16.98
CA VAL A 169 -7.80 4.11 15.93
C VAL A 169 -8.67 5.29 16.39
N ARG A 170 -9.07 5.31 17.68
CA ARG A 170 -9.85 6.40 18.29
C ARG A 170 -9.10 7.75 18.24
N ARG A 171 -7.86 7.82 18.74
CA ARG A 171 -7.07 9.06 18.77
C ARG A 171 -6.85 9.67 17.39
N TYR A 172 -6.68 8.82 16.38
CA TYR A 172 -6.49 9.28 15.00
C TYR A 172 -7.80 9.81 14.39
N ALA A 173 -8.93 9.18 14.69
CA ALA A 173 -10.25 9.67 14.27
C ALA A 173 -10.61 11.02 14.95
N GLU A 174 -10.13 11.27 16.17
CA GLU A 174 -10.27 12.55 16.85
C GLU A 174 -9.46 13.66 16.18
N GLN A 175 -8.20 13.39 15.82
CA GLN A 175 -7.34 14.35 15.12
C GLN A 175 -7.92 14.76 13.75
N LEU A 176 -8.46 13.80 12.99
CA LEU A 176 -9.10 14.11 11.71
C LEU A 176 -10.43 14.87 11.86
N ALA A 177 -11.19 14.61 12.92
CA ALA A 177 -12.40 15.37 13.17
C ALA A 177 -12.13 16.83 13.53
N GLU A 178 -11.00 17.10 14.19
CA GLU A 178 -10.53 18.45 14.48
C GLU A 178 -10.00 19.14 13.22
N GLU A 179 -9.13 18.47 12.44
CA GLU A 179 -8.53 19.03 11.22
C GLU A 179 -9.55 19.42 10.15
N TYR A 180 -10.64 18.65 10.02
CA TYR A 180 -11.67 18.84 9.00
C TYR A 180 -13.00 19.38 9.57
N GLU A 181 -13.01 19.85 10.81
CA GLU A 181 -14.20 20.42 11.49
C GLU A 181 -15.45 19.51 11.41
N LEU A 182 -15.26 18.19 11.43
CA LEU A 182 -16.32 17.21 11.16
C LEU A 182 -17.31 17.03 12.33
N LEU A 183 -16.99 17.56 13.52
CA LEU A 183 -17.74 17.33 14.76
C LEU A 183 -18.03 18.61 15.56
N SER A 184 -18.04 19.77 14.91
CA SER A 184 -18.50 21.03 15.53
C SER A 184 -20.00 21.02 15.81
#